data_AF-A0A431HKM8-F1
#
_entry.id   AF-A0A431HKM8-F1
#
_cell.length_a   1.000
_cell.length_b   1.000
_cell.length_c   1.000
_cell.angle_alpha   90.00
_cell.angle_beta   90.00
_cell.angle_gamma   90.00
#
_symmetry.space_group_name_H-M   'P 1'
#
loop_
_entity.id
_entity.type
_entity.pdbx_description
1 polymer ?
#
loop_
_entity_poly.entity_id
_entity_poly.type
_entity_poly.pdbx_seq_one_letter_code
_entity_poly.pdbx_strand_id
1 'polypeptide(L)'
;MAEVETTIRPTKKQREILTYIEEFIGAHGYSPSYREIMKGLNYTSVATVSLHVNSLITRGHLRKRDHSARSIEVVNPGEAPKITGNQVTASQEKWLVKQIERHFSELEQSPRPAPEQLDSLYVLVGALKVLGLDGAAHSFIPRLSTLKDKSVNPADK
;
A
#
# COMPACT_ATOMS: atom_id res chain seq x y z
N MET A 1 13.21 -2.03 20.35
CA MET A 1 14.01 -0.89 19.87
C MET A 1 14.25 -1.14 18.39
N ALA A 2 13.64 -0.36 17.50
CA ALA A 2 13.79 -0.54 16.05
C ALA A 2 15.13 0.07 15.61
N GLU A 3 15.97 -0.72 14.95
CA GLU A 3 17.22 -0.26 14.36
C GLU A 3 16.92 0.79 13.30
N VAL A 4 17.43 2.01 13.49
CA VAL A 4 17.40 3.05 12.46
C VAL A 4 18.48 2.69 11.45
N GLU A 5 18.08 2.06 10.35
CA GLU A 5 18.96 1.73 9.23
C GLU A 5 19.58 3.05 8.70
N THR A 6 20.89 3.21 8.90
CA THR A 6 21.59 4.47 8.62
C THR A 6 21.73 4.66 7.11
N THR A 7 20.89 5.50 6.51
CA THR A 7 20.97 5.81 5.08
C THR A 7 22.28 6.53 4.75
N ILE A 8 23.14 5.91 3.94
CA ILE A 8 24.47 6.44 3.59
C ILE A 8 24.34 7.46 2.47
N ARG A 9 24.79 8.70 2.67
CA ARG A 9 24.66 9.78 1.66
C ARG A 9 25.05 9.33 0.23
N PRO A 10 24.18 9.55 -0.78
CA PRO A 10 24.44 9.14 -2.16
C PRO A 10 25.52 10.03 -2.79
N THR A 11 26.29 9.47 -3.73
CA THR A 11 27.23 10.26 -4.55
C THR A 11 26.47 11.17 -5.54
N LYS A 12 27.15 12.13 -6.18
CA LYS A 12 26.52 13.04 -7.15
C LYS A 12 25.74 12.31 -8.25
N LYS A 13 26.32 11.24 -8.81
CA LYS A 13 25.70 10.42 -9.85
C LYS A 13 24.54 9.56 -9.33
N GLN A 14 24.65 9.06 -8.11
CA GLN A 14 23.56 8.35 -7.46
C GLN A 14 22.38 9.28 -7.14
N ARG A 15 22.67 10.52 -6.71
CA ARG A 15 21.65 11.54 -6.46
C ARG A 15 20.91 11.93 -7.74
N GLU A 16 21.63 12.08 -8.85
CA GLU A 16 21.02 12.35 -10.17
C GLU A 16 20.03 11.25 -10.59
N ILE A 17 20.41 9.97 -10.39
CA ILE A 17 19.51 8.84 -10.64
C ILE A 17 18.32 8.82 -9.67
N LEU A 18 18.57 9.07 -8.39
CA LEU A 18 17.52 9.10 -7.37
C LEU A 18 16.47 10.18 -7.68
N THR A 19 16.93 11.41 -7.98
CA THR A 19 16.06 12.53 -8.35
C THR A 19 15.27 12.23 -9.61
N TYR A 20 15.88 11.65 -10.64
CA TYR A 20 15.14 11.23 -11.84
C TYR A 20 14.03 10.22 -11.52
N ILE A 21 14.32 9.24 -10.65
CA ILE A 21 13.32 8.23 -10.24
C ILE A 21 12.17 8.90 -9.48
N GLU A 22 12.47 9.82 -8.56
CA GLU A 22 11.48 10.60 -7.80
C GLU A 22 10.57 11.41 -8.73
N GLU A 23 11.16 12.19 -9.64
CA GLU A 23 10.43 13.02 -10.61
C GLU A 23 9.59 12.15 -11.56
N PHE A 24 10.12 11.03 -12.04
CA PHE A 24 9.40 10.12 -12.93
C PHE A 24 8.18 9.53 -12.23
N ILE A 25 8.34 9.06 -10.98
CA ILE A 25 7.23 8.52 -10.19
C ILE A 25 6.18 9.61 -9.93
N GLY A 26 6.61 10.82 -9.54
CA GLY A 26 5.71 11.95 -9.30
C GLY A 26 4.90 12.35 -10.53
N ALA A 27 5.49 12.27 -11.73
CA ALA A 27 4.82 12.62 -12.97
C ALA A 27 3.91 11.51 -13.55
N HIS A 28 4.29 10.23 -13.38
CA HIS A 28 3.62 9.12 -14.07
C HIS A 28 2.82 8.19 -13.14
N GLY A 29 3.03 8.27 -11.83
CA GLY A 29 2.38 7.40 -10.84
C GLY A 29 2.93 5.96 -10.79
N TYR A 30 4.03 5.66 -11.49
CA TYR A 30 4.70 4.36 -11.47
C TYR A 30 6.22 4.48 -11.62
N SER A 31 6.96 3.43 -11.24
CA SER A 31 8.44 3.48 -11.29
C SER A 31 8.97 3.34 -12.72
N PRO A 32 10.06 4.06 -13.07
CA PRO A 32 10.72 3.87 -14.35
C PRO A 32 11.43 2.50 -14.40
N SER A 33 11.57 1.99 -15.62
CA SER A 33 12.43 0.87 -15.98
C SER A 33 13.88 1.33 -16.17
N TYR A 34 14.84 0.40 -16.13
CA TYR A 34 16.25 0.75 -16.35
C TYR A 34 16.51 1.38 -17.72
N ARG A 35 15.72 1.02 -18.75
CA ARG A 35 15.81 1.65 -20.07
C ARG A 35 15.27 3.07 -20.08
N GLU A 36 14.21 3.36 -19.33
CA GLU A 36 13.69 4.72 -19.17
C GLU A 36 14.69 5.60 -18.41
N ILE A 37 15.29 5.09 -17.32
CA ILE A 37 16.37 5.80 -16.58
C ILE A 37 17.57 6.06 -17.49
N MET A 38 17.99 5.05 -18.26
CA MET A 38 19.11 5.18 -19.19
C MET A 38 18.87 6.30 -20.21
N LYS A 39 17.68 6.33 -20.83
CA LYS A 39 17.30 7.36 -21.81
C LYS A 39 17.16 8.73 -21.17
N GLY A 40 16.50 8.82 -20.02
CA GLY A 40 16.23 10.10 -19.36
C GLY A 40 17.48 10.81 -18.82
N LEU A 41 18.53 10.04 -18.50
CA LEU A 41 19.80 10.56 -17.99
C LEU A 41 20.96 10.42 -18.99
N ASN A 42 20.66 10.07 -20.26
CA ASN A 42 21.65 9.94 -21.33
C ASN A 42 22.81 8.97 -21.02
N TYR A 43 22.55 7.90 -20.27
CA TYR A 43 23.52 6.81 -20.09
C TYR A 43 23.61 5.95 -21.35
N THR A 44 24.79 5.42 -21.62
CA THR A 44 25.04 4.55 -22.79
C THR A 44 24.74 3.07 -22.52
N SER A 45 24.53 2.68 -21.25
CA SER A 45 24.36 1.28 -20.87
C SER A 45 23.36 1.07 -19.74
N VAL A 46 22.44 0.12 -19.95
CA VAL A 46 21.53 -0.39 -18.93
C VAL A 46 22.28 -1.02 -17.76
N ALA A 47 23.46 -1.62 -18.01
CA ALA A 47 24.27 -2.23 -16.95
C ALA A 47 24.80 -1.18 -15.96
N THR A 48 25.20 -0.01 -16.45
CA THR A 48 25.64 1.12 -15.62
C THR A 48 24.50 1.63 -14.75
N VAL A 49 23.31 1.76 -15.31
CA VAL A 49 22.11 2.12 -14.54
C VAL A 49 21.80 1.09 -13.46
N SER A 50 21.82 -0.19 -13.82
CA SER A 50 21.60 -1.30 -12.87
C SER A 50 22.58 -1.26 -11.70
N LEU A 51 23.87 -1.01 -11.96
CA LEU A 51 24.89 -0.87 -10.92
C LEU A 51 24.57 0.27 -9.95
N HIS A 52 24.21 1.45 -10.47
CA HIS A 52 23.87 2.59 -9.63
C HIS A 52 22.60 2.36 -8.81
N VAL A 53 21.56 1.78 -9.42
CA VAL A 53 20.30 1.43 -8.74
C VAL A 53 20.57 0.42 -7.63
N ASN A 54 21.31 -0.65 -7.90
CA ASN A 54 21.66 -1.64 -6.88
C ASN A 54 22.46 -1.00 -5.72
N SER A 55 23.40 -0.10 -6.04
CA SER A 55 24.15 0.62 -5.01
C SER A 55 23.27 1.55 -4.17
N LEU A 56 22.28 2.22 -4.76
CA LEU A 56 21.28 3.00 -4.04
C LEU A 56 20.39 2.12 -3.13
N ILE A 57 20.06 0.90 -3.56
CA ILE A 57 19.34 -0.08 -2.74
C ILE A 57 20.17 -0.48 -1.53
N THR A 58 21.43 -0.91 -1.75
CA THR A 58 22.35 -1.29 -0.66
C THR A 58 22.60 -0.15 0.33
N ARG A 59 22.46 1.10 -0.11
CA ARG A 59 22.64 2.30 0.72
C ARG A 59 21.36 2.80 1.39
N GLY A 60 20.24 2.09 1.21
CA GLY A 60 18.96 2.39 1.85
C GLY A 60 18.16 3.53 1.23
N HIS A 61 18.47 3.96 0.00
CA HIS A 61 17.71 5.02 -0.71
C HIS A 61 16.59 4.47 -1.59
N LEU A 62 16.74 3.22 -2.03
CA LEU A 62 15.76 2.55 -2.88
C LEU A 62 15.41 1.19 -2.30
N ARG A 63 14.20 0.72 -2.56
CA ARG A 63 13.78 -0.65 -2.26
C ARG A 63 13.19 -1.28 -3.51
N LYS A 64 13.43 -2.58 -3.69
CA LYS A 64 12.85 -3.37 -4.78
C LYS A 64 11.79 -4.30 -4.22
N ARG A 65 10.53 -4.15 -4.65
CA ARG A 65 9.41 -4.98 -4.15
C ARG A 65 9.35 -6.38 -4.78
N ASP A 66 9.70 -6.54 -6.07
CA ASP A 66 9.63 -7.82 -6.81
C ASP A 66 10.71 -7.92 -7.92
N HIS A 67 10.72 -9.01 -8.71
CA HIS A 67 11.60 -9.19 -9.87
C HIS A 67 11.20 -8.42 -11.15
N SER A 68 10.18 -7.54 -11.09
CA SER A 68 9.76 -6.77 -12.26
C SER A 68 10.61 -5.51 -12.48
N ALA A 69 10.67 -5.05 -13.73
CA ALA A 69 11.38 -3.84 -14.14
C ALA A 69 10.78 -2.55 -13.54
N ARG A 70 9.54 -2.61 -13.02
CA ARG A 70 8.81 -1.47 -12.43
C ARG A 70 8.55 -1.60 -10.92
N SER A 71 9.45 -2.28 -10.20
CA SER A 71 9.29 -2.56 -8.77
C SER A 71 10.18 -1.69 -7.86
N ILE A 72 10.70 -0.56 -8.35
CA ILE A 72 11.58 0.33 -7.57
C ILE A 72 10.75 1.33 -6.79
N GLU A 73 10.99 1.44 -5.49
CA GLU A 73 10.44 2.48 -4.62
C GLU A 73 11.57 3.33 -4.06
N VAL A 74 11.30 4.63 -3.89
CA VAL A 74 12.18 5.55 -3.16
C VAL A 74 11.91 5.42 -1.67
N VAL A 75 12.97 5.24 -0.90
CA VAL A 75 12.93 5.18 0.56
C VAL A 75 13.35 6.54 1.08
N ASN A 76 12.41 7.32 1.61
CA ASN A 76 12.71 8.58 2.26
C ASN A 76 12.90 8.35 3.77
N PRO A 77 14.13 8.38 4.29
CA PRO A 77 14.37 8.28 5.73
C PRO A 77 13.84 9.54 6.42
N GLY A 78 12.58 9.48 6.87
CA GLY A 78 11.93 10.56 7.62
C GLY A 78 10.58 11.02 7.07
N GLU A 79 10.14 10.53 5.91
CA GLU A 79 8.84 10.88 5.36
C GLU A 79 7.85 9.77 5.64
N ALA A 80 7.05 9.93 6.68
CA ALA A 80 5.82 9.16 6.84
C ALA A 80 5.01 9.30 5.53
N PRO A 81 4.34 8.23 5.05
CA PRO A 81 3.59 8.28 3.80
C PRO A 81 2.63 9.48 3.85
N LYS A 82 2.91 10.49 3.01
CA LYS A 82 2.04 11.65 2.86
C LYS A 82 0.72 11.13 2.29
N ILE A 83 -0.39 11.34 3.01
CA ILE A 83 -1.73 11.07 2.48
C ILE A 83 -2.04 12.15 1.44
N THR A 84 -1.46 12.03 0.25
CA THR A 84 -1.79 12.84 -0.93
C THR A 84 -3.00 12.21 -1.62
N GLY A 85 -4.18 12.49 -1.06
CA GLY A 85 -5.46 12.03 -1.59
C GLY A 85 -5.87 10.63 -1.15
N ASN A 86 -7.13 10.29 -1.44
CA ASN A 86 -7.79 9.04 -1.08
C ASN A 86 -7.33 7.84 -1.94
N GLN A 87 -6.10 7.88 -2.46
CA GLN A 87 -5.60 6.91 -3.42
C GLN A 87 -5.15 5.64 -2.71
N VAL A 88 -6.07 4.69 -2.55
CA VAL A 88 -5.73 3.32 -2.17
C VAL A 88 -5.21 2.61 -3.42
N THR A 89 -3.96 2.14 -3.40
CA THR A 89 -3.43 1.30 -4.50
C THR A 89 -4.15 -0.05 -4.53
N ALA A 90 -4.24 -0.71 -5.70
CA ALA A 90 -4.90 -2.02 -5.82
C ALA A 90 -4.34 -3.08 -4.85
N SER A 91 -3.05 -3.04 -4.54
CA SER A 91 -2.42 -3.94 -3.56
C SER A 91 -2.86 -3.64 -2.13
N GLN A 92 -2.99 -2.36 -1.77
CA GLN A 92 -3.49 -1.93 -0.47
C GLN A 92 -4.98 -2.24 -0.31
N GLU A 93 -5.79 -2.05 -1.36
CA GLU A 93 -7.19 -2.43 -1.39
C GLU A 93 -7.34 -3.94 -1.12
N LYS A 94 -6.62 -4.77 -1.88
CA LYS A 94 -6.69 -6.23 -1.72
C LYS A 94 -6.29 -6.67 -0.31
N TRP A 95 -5.25 -6.06 0.26
CA TRP A 95 -4.84 -6.33 1.63
C TRP A 95 -5.91 -5.91 2.64
N LEU A 96 -6.48 -4.72 2.49
CA LEU A 96 -7.50 -4.17 3.39
C LEU A 96 -8.78 -5.01 3.36
N VAL A 97 -9.26 -5.36 2.16
CA VAL A 97 -10.41 -6.25 1.96
C VAL A 97 -10.18 -7.60 2.63
N LYS A 98 -8.97 -8.18 2.48
CA LYS A 98 -8.63 -9.45 3.12
C LYS A 98 -8.61 -9.36 4.65
N GLN A 99 -8.17 -8.23 5.23
CA GLN A 99 -8.24 -8.02 6.68
C GLN A 99 -9.68 -7.93 7.16
N ILE A 100 -10.53 -7.16 6.47
CA ILE A 100 -11.95 -7.03 6.80
C ILE A 100 -12.67 -8.38 6.68
N GLU A 101 -12.41 -9.13 5.61
CA GLU A 101 -12.94 -10.49 5.40
C GLU A 101 -12.64 -11.42 6.59
N ARG A 102 -11.41 -11.35 7.13
CA ARG A 102 -11.03 -12.14 8.30
C ARG A 102 -11.89 -11.79 9.51
N HIS A 103 -12.11 -10.51 9.77
CA HIS A 103 -12.97 -10.05 10.88
C HIS A 103 -14.42 -10.49 10.71
N PHE A 104 -14.97 -10.42 9.49
CA PHE A 104 -16.31 -10.97 9.22
C PHE A 104 -16.36 -12.48 9.47
N SER A 105 -15.37 -13.22 8.97
CA SER A 105 -15.31 -14.67 9.12
C SER A 105 -15.25 -15.12 10.58
N GLU A 106 -14.48 -14.42 11.42
CA GLU A 106 -14.40 -14.67 12.87
C GLU A 106 -15.76 -14.47 13.57
N LEU A 107 -16.51 -13.45 13.15
CA LEU A 107 -17.83 -13.14 13.73
C LEU A 107 -18.94 -14.05 13.22
N GLU A 108 -18.87 -14.50 11.96
CA GLU A 108 -19.85 -15.42 11.39
C GLU A 108 -19.79 -16.82 12.00
N GLN A 109 -18.59 -17.24 12.43
CA GLN A 109 -18.37 -18.49 13.16
C GLN A 109 -18.84 -18.42 14.62
N SER A 110 -18.98 -17.21 15.16
CA SER A 110 -19.47 -17.01 16.52
C SER A 110 -20.99 -17.18 16.57
N PRO A 111 -21.54 -18.05 17.44
CA PRO A 111 -22.98 -18.28 17.53
C PRO A 111 -23.78 -17.02 17.89
N ARG A 112 -23.15 -16.10 18.64
CA ARG A 112 -23.72 -14.82 19.05
C ARG A 112 -22.63 -13.74 19.07
N PRO A 113 -22.52 -12.91 18.02
CA PRO A 113 -21.58 -11.79 18.02
C PRO A 113 -22.04 -10.70 19.01
N ALA A 114 -21.10 -10.12 19.76
CA ALA A 114 -21.40 -9.02 20.67
C ALA A 114 -21.73 -7.73 19.88
N PRO A 115 -22.61 -6.85 20.40
CA PRO A 115 -22.96 -5.59 19.73
C PRO A 115 -21.75 -4.73 19.36
N GLU A 116 -20.75 -4.64 20.23
CA GLU A 116 -19.52 -3.88 20.00
C GLU A 116 -18.71 -4.38 18.78
N GLN A 117 -18.73 -5.70 18.55
CA GLN A 117 -18.05 -6.31 17.42
C GLN A 117 -18.78 -6.01 16.11
N LEU A 118 -20.11 -5.97 16.15
CA LEU A 118 -20.95 -5.57 15.02
C LEU A 118 -20.70 -4.10 14.66
N ASP A 119 -20.65 -3.21 15.66
CA ASP A 119 -20.37 -1.77 15.46
C ASP A 119 -19.01 -1.55 14.81
N SER A 120 -18.00 -2.32 15.24
CA SER A 120 -16.66 -2.29 14.64
C SER A 120 -16.69 -2.65 13.15
N LEU A 121 -17.49 -3.65 12.75
CA LEU A 121 -17.65 -3.99 11.32
C LEU A 121 -18.37 -2.87 10.54
N TYR A 122 -19.37 -2.20 11.13
CA TYR A 122 -20.01 -1.03 10.52
C TYR A 122 -19.01 0.10 10.28
N VAL A 123 -18.13 0.37 11.24
CA VAL A 123 -17.06 1.36 11.10
C VAL A 123 -16.09 0.98 9.98
N LEU A 124 -15.67 -0.29 9.91
CA LEU A 124 -14.77 -0.76 8.83
C LEU A 124 -15.40 -0.61 7.45
N VAL A 125 -16.67 -0.99 7.29
CA VAL A 125 -17.40 -0.84 6.02
C VAL A 125 -17.63 0.63 5.68
N GLY A 126 -17.90 1.48 6.68
CA GLY A 126 -18.01 2.93 6.50
C GLY A 126 -16.69 3.55 6.06
N ALA A 127 -15.57 3.13 6.64
CA ALA A 127 -14.24 3.58 6.26
C ALA A 127 -13.91 3.23 4.80
N LEU A 128 -14.33 2.05 4.30
CA LEU A 128 -14.16 1.69 2.88
C LEU A 128 -14.85 2.70 1.95
N LYS A 129 -16.06 3.16 2.29
CA LYS A 129 -16.76 4.20 1.51
C LYS A 129 -16.02 5.53 1.55
N VAL A 130 -15.55 5.94 2.73
CA VAL A 130 -14.73 7.15 2.87
C VAL A 130 -13.46 7.04 2.05
N LEU A 131 -12.88 5.84 1.91
CA LEU A 131 -11.70 5.55 1.09
C LEU A 131 -11.99 5.37 -0.42
N GLY A 132 -13.25 5.56 -0.87
CA GLY A 132 -13.64 5.41 -2.28
C GLY A 132 -13.65 3.96 -2.77
N LEU A 133 -13.63 2.99 -1.85
CA LEU A 133 -13.68 1.55 -2.13
C LEU A 133 -15.13 1.06 -2.11
N ASP A 134 -16.01 1.73 -2.86
CA ASP A 134 -17.45 1.49 -2.82
C ASP A 134 -17.81 0.05 -3.22
N GLY A 135 -17.16 -0.52 -4.23
CA GLY A 135 -17.41 -1.89 -4.67
C GLY A 135 -17.17 -2.91 -3.54
N ALA A 136 -16.05 -2.77 -2.83
CA ALA A 136 -15.75 -3.59 -1.67
C ALA A 136 -16.78 -3.37 -0.55
N ALA A 137 -17.11 -2.12 -0.23
CA ALA A 137 -18.09 -1.80 0.81
C ALA A 137 -19.46 -2.44 0.54
N HIS A 138 -19.97 -2.33 -0.70
CA HIS A 138 -21.25 -2.93 -1.09
C HIS A 138 -21.27 -4.45 -0.94
N SER A 139 -20.14 -5.12 -1.14
CA SER A 139 -20.06 -6.58 -0.98
C SER A 139 -20.22 -7.05 0.48
N PHE A 140 -19.88 -6.20 1.46
CA PHE A 140 -19.97 -6.53 2.89
C PHE A 140 -21.29 -6.12 3.55
N ILE A 141 -22.05 -5.19 2.96
CA ILE A 141 -23.33 -4.71 3.53
C ILE A 141 -24.34 -5.84 3.80
N PRO A 142 -24.58 -6.80 2.88
CA PRO A 142 -25.54 -7.89 3.13
C PRO A 142 -25.16 -8.75 4.35
N ARG A 143 -23.86 -8.95 4.57
CA ARG A 143 -23.35 -9.73 5.70
C ARG A 143 -23.57 -9.02 7.03
N LEU A 144 -23.44 -7.69 7.06
CA LEU A 144 -23.76 -6.88 8.25
C LEU A 144 -25.23 -7.04 8.66
N SER A 145 -26.16 -7.03 7.71
CA SER A 145 -27.58 -7.27 8.02
C SER A 145 -27.80 -8.66 8.62
N THR A 146 -27.20 -9.71 8.04
CA THR A 146 -27.33 -11.08 8.56
C THR A 146 -26.73 -11.22 9.96
N LEU A 147 -25.59 -10.59 10.24
CA LEU A 147 -24.98 -10.59 11.57
C LEU A 147 -25.80 -9.80 12.60
N LYS A 148 -26.46 -8.71 12.18
CA LYS A 148 -27.40 -7.96 13.01
C LYS A 148 -28.62 -8.81 13.39
N ASP A 149 -29.18 -9.54 12.43
CA ASP A 149 -30.31 -10.43 12.70
C ASP A 149 -29.91 -11.60 13.61
N LYS A 150 -28.65 -12.05 13.57
CA LYS A 150 -28.10 -13.03 14.53
C LYS A 150 -27.87 -12.44 15.93
N SER A 151 -27.61 -11.14 16.05
CA SER A 151 -27.41 -10.50 17.35
C SER A 151 -28.72 -10.06 18.02
N VAL A 152 -29.77 -9.77 17.23
CA VAL A 152 -31.10 -9.35 17.71
C VAL A 152 -32.08 -10.53 17.73
N ASN A 153 -32.68 -10.80 18.89
CA ASN A 153 -33.63 -11.91 19.09
C ASN A 153 -35.01 -11.62 18.45
N PRO A 154 -35.73 -12.59 17.84
CA PRO A 154 -37.14 -12.45 17.48
C PRO A 154 -38.11 -12.37 18.67
N ALA A 155 -37.64 -12.49 19.92
CA ALA A 155 -38.50 -12.39 21.12
C ALA A 155 -38.58 -10.99 21.76
N ASP A 156 -37.90 -9.99 21.21
CA ASP A 156 -37.93 -8.59 21.69
C ASP A 156 -38.76 -7.66 20.77
N LYS A 157 -39.68 -8.22 19.98
CA LYS A 157 -40.60 -7.46 19.12
C LYS A 157 -42.06 -7.72 19.49
#